data_AF-A0A7J8MJK9-F1
#
_entry.id   AF-A0A7J8MJK9-F1
#
_cell.length_a   1.000
_cell.length_b   1.000
_cell.length_c   1.000
_cell.angle_alpha   90.00
_cell.angle_beta   90.00
_cell.angle_gamma   90.00
#
_symmetry.space_group_name_H-M   'P 1'
#
loop_
_entity.id
_entity.type
_entity.pdbx_description
1 polymer ?
#
loop_
_entity_poly.entity_id
_entity_poly.type
_entity_poly.pdbx_seq_one_letter_code
_entity_poly.pdbx_strand_id
1 'polypeptide(L)'
;MMRGQRGWRELAILGDKIDKFTGMIEGLIWSPKGGEGIDQDDDWAIEEGPHSDFSGPTSGSTACVAILRNNQLVVANAGDSRCVISRKGQAYNLSRDHKPDLEAEKERILKAGGFIHAGRVNGSLNLSRAIGDMEFKQNKLLPAEKQTVSANPDINT
;
A
#
# COMPACT_ATOMS: atom_id res chain seq x y z
N MET A 1 -0.23 5.71 -1.94
CA MET A 1 0.72 6.08 -0.87
C MET A 1 -0.04 6.99 0.09
N MET A 2 -0.32 6.56 1.33
CA MET A 2 -0.98 7.42 2.31
C MET A 2 0.06 8.38 2.90
N ARG A 3 -0.11 9.69 2.69
CA ARG A 3 0.62 10.70 3.45
C ARG A 3 -0.29 11.19 4.58
N GLY A 4 -0.22 10.49 5.72
CA GLY A 4 -0.74 10.99 6.99
C GLY A 4 0.43 11.26 7.93
N GLN A 5 0.58 12.50 8.40
CA GLN A 5 1.69 12.97 9.25
C GLN A 5 1.81 12.28 10.63
N ARG A 6 0.98 11.27 10.95
CA ARG A 6 1.09 10.56 12.24
C ARG A 6 2.25 9.56 12.30
N GLY A 7 2.75 9.05 11.18
CA GLY A 7 3.86 8.07 11.16
C GLY A 7 5.26 8.66 11.37
N TRP A 8 5.44 9.97 11.15
CA TRP A 8 6.78 10.60 11.15
C TRP A 8 7.33 10.86 12.56
N ARG A 9 6.45 11.05 13.56
CA ARG A 9 6.87 11.22 14.95
C ARG A 9 7.45 9.94 15.56
N GLU A 10 6.95 8.77 15.16
CA GLU A 10 7.48 7.48 15.62
C GLU A 10 8.76 7.08 14.86
N LEU A 11 8.89 7.48 13.58
CA LEU A 11 10.09 7.25 12.77
C LEU A 11 11.29 8.11 13.18
N ALA A 12 11.08 9.34 13.67
CA ALA A 12 12.17 10.19 14.16
C ALA A 12 12.89 9.56 15.38
N ILE A 13 12.14 8.91 16.27
CA ILE A 13 12.69 8.18 17.44
C ILE A 13 13.51 6.95 16.99
N LEU A 14 13.23 6.42 15.79
CA LEU A 14 13.97 5.31 15.19
C LEU A 14 15.19 5.77 14.39
N GLY A 15 15.14 6.96 13.77
CA GLY A 15 16.19 7.57 12.96
C GLY A 15 17.50 7.77 13.75
N ASP A 16 17.41 8.28 14.97
CA ASP A 16 18.58 8.48 15.85
C ASP A 16 19.32 7.18 16.20
N LYS A 17 18.64 6.02 16.08
CA LYS A 17 19.26 4.69 16.29
C LYS A 17 19.85 4.10 15.00
N ILE A 18 19.41 4.54 13.83
CA ILE A 18 19.85 4.04 12.53
C ILE A 18 21.13 4.73 12.06
N ASP A 19 21.36 5.98 12.44
CA ASP A 19 22.56 6.75 12.06
C ASP A 19 23.88 6.14 12.54
N LYS A 20 23.85 5.21 13.51
CA LYS A 20 25.03 4.42 13.91
C LYS A 20 25.35 3.24 12.99
N PHE A 21 24.46 2.85 12.08
CA PHE A 21 24.58 1.62 11.30
C PHE A 21 24.85 1.84 9.79
N THR A 22 24.70 3.06 9.26
CA THR A 22 24.57 3.30 7.80
C THR A 22 25.78 3.93 7.10
N GLY A 23 26.93 4.07 7.76
CA GLY A 23 28.15 4.67 7.16
C GLY A 23 28.77 3.93 5.95
N MET A 24 28.13 2.91 5.39
CA MET A 24 28.64 2.14 4.24
C MET A 24 27.65 2.01 3.06
N ILE A 25 26.47 2.66 3.09
CA ILE A 25 25.43 2.48 2.04
C ILE A 25 25.24 3.73 1.15
N GLU A 26 25.91 4.85 1.42
CA GLU A 26 25.72 6.11 0.67
C GLU A 26 26.15 6.07 -0.82
N GLY A 27 26.82 5.02 -1.27
CA GLY A 27 27.30 4.91 -2.65
C GLY A 27 26.29 4.39 -3.69
N LEU A 28 25.16 3.79 -3.29
CA LEU A 28 24.24 3.12 -4.23
C LEU A 28 22.90 3.82 -4.47
N ILE A 29 22.61 4.92 -3.77
CA ILE A 29 21.33 5.66 -3.90
C ILE A 29 21.54 7.06 -4.51
N TRP A 30 22.78 7.48 -4.77
CA TRP A 30 23.06 8.86 -5.21
C TRP A 30 23.20 8.99 -6.73
N SER A 31 22.26 9.70 -7.36
CA SER A 31 22.33 10.21 -8.74
C SER A 31 23.27 11.43 -8.85
N PRO A 32 23.81 11.76 -10.05
CA PRO A 32 25.07 12.48 -10.21
C PRO A 32 25.03 13.91 -9.68
N LYS A 33 26.21 14.39 -9.20
CA LYS A 33 26.44 15.77 -8.77
C LYS A 33 26.02 16.76 -9.87
N GLY A 34 25.05 17.61 -9.57
CA GLY A 34 24.64 18.73 -10.41
C GLY A 34 25.73 19.80 -10.47
N GLY A 35 26.07 20.22 -11.68
CA GLY A 35 26.83 21.43 -11.95
C GLY A 35 25.96 22.68 -11.78
N GLU A 36 26.64 23.80 -11.58
CA GLU A 36 26.10 25.13 -11.21
C GLU A 36 25.03 25.68 -12.17
N GLY A 37 24.02 26.35 -11.61
CA GLY A 37 23.29 27.43 -12.25
C GLY A 37 21.82 27.18 -12.56
N ILE A 38 20.95 27.66 -11.66
CA ILE A 38 19.73 28.48 -11.84
C ILE A 38 18.88 28.26 -10.58
N ASP A 39 18.71 29.33 -9.77
CA ASP A 39 17.69 29.40 -8.70
C ASP A 39 16.32 29.25 -9.36
N GLN A 40 15.80 28.03 -9.37
CA GLN A 40 14.37 27.77 -9.42
C GLN A 40 14.03 27.21 -8.05
N ASP A 41 13.40 28.05 -7.22
CA ASP A 41 12.69 27.57 -6.04
C ASP A 41 11.72 26.49 -6.50
N ASP A 42 11.99 25.24 -6.14
CA ASP A 42 11.08 24.11 -6.36
C ASP A 42 9.79 24.41 -5.56
N ASP A 43 8.81 25.01 -6.23
CA ASP A 43 7.48 25.30 -5.75
C ASP A 43 6.63 24.03 -5.74
N TRP A 44 7.08 23.03 -4.97
CA TRP A 44 6.20 21.98 -4.48
C TRP A 44 5.20 22.61 -3.53
N ALA A 45 4.06 23.02 -4.05
CA ALA A 45 2.92 23.50 -3.29
C ALA A 45 2.66 22.54 -2.12
N ILE A 46 2.99 22.99 -0.91
CA ILE A 46 2.55 22.41 0.34
C ILE A 46 1.08 22.81 0.44
N GLU A 47 0.17 21.97 -0.06
CA GLU A 47 -1.25 22.16 0.22
C GLU A 47 -1.70 21.27 1.39
N GLU A 48 -2.39 21.93 2.31
CA GLU A 48 -2.59 21.57 3.70
C GLU A 48 -3.80 20.66 3.93
N GLY A 49 -3.77 19.88 5.03
CA GLY A 49 -4.98 19.54 5.77
C GLY A 49 -6.04 18.67 5.05
N PRO A 50 -7.19 18.39 5.68
CA PRO A 50 -7.99 17.17 5.50
C PRO A 50 -8.84 17.10 4.21
N HIS A 51 -8.59 17.96 3.23
CA HIS A 51 -9.41 18.13 2.02
C HIS A 51 -8.55 18.38 0.77
N SER A 52 -7.61 17.49 0.47
CA SER A 52 -7.12 17.44 -0.92
C SER A 52 -8.29 16.98 -1.80
N ASP A 53 -8.80 17.83 -2.69
CA ASP A 53 -9.73 17.45 -3.77
C ASP A 53 -9.07 16.55 -4.84
N PHE A 54 -7.97 15.92 -4.46
CA PHE A 54 -7.24 14.96 -5.24
C PHE A 54 -8.11 13.72 -5.45
N SER A 55 -8.74 13.66 -6.61
CA SER A 55 -9.50 12.51 -7.10
C SER A 55 -8.64 11.25 -7.22
N GLY A 56 -7.34 11.42 -7.37
CA GLY A 56 -6.34 10.36 -7.49
C GLY A 56 -6.53 9.46 -8.72
N PRO A 57 -5.68 8.44 -8.85
CA PRO A 57 -5.75 7.54 -9.99
C PRO A 57 -7.03 6.70 -9.93
N THR A 58 -7.76 6.67 -11.05
CA THR A 58 -8.91 5.79 -11.27
C THR A 58 -8.49 4.37 -11.65
N SER A 59 -7.25 4.20 -12.11
CA SER A 59 -6.65 2.88 -12.31
C SER A 59 -6.12 2.33 -10.99
N GLY A 60 -6.10 1.00 -10.90
CA GLY A 60 -5.54 0.28 -9.78
C GLY A 60 -4.74 -0.94 -10.20
N SER A 61 -4.03 -1.50 -9.22
CA SER A 61 -3.19 -2.67 -9.38
C SER A 61 -3.20 -3.51 -8.11
N THR A 62 -3.13 -4.83 -8.29
CA THR A 62 -2.84 -5.74 -7.19
C THR A 62 -1.36 -5.65 -6.80
N ALA A 63 -1.04 -6.06 -5.58
CA ALA A 63 0.36 -6.18 -5.16
C ALA A 63 0.55 -7.44 -4.33
N CYS A 64 1.49 -8.29 -4.74
CA CYS A 64 1.91 -9.46 -3.99
C CYS A 64 3.44 -9.41 -3.88
N VAL A 65 3.95 -9.20 -2.68
CA VAL A 65 5.36 -8.88 -2.42
C VAL A 65 5.93 -9.93 -1.48
N ALA A 66 7.07 -10.50 -1.86
CA ALA A 66 7.84 -11.42 -1.03
C ALA A 66 9.19 -10.79 -0.70
N ILE A 67 9.52 -10.70 0.59
CA ILE A 67 10.78 -10.16 1.10
C ILE A 67 11.53 -11.30 1.79
N LEU A 68 12.74 -11.58 1.33
CA LEU A 68 13.65 -12.53 1.97
C LEU A 68 14.79 -11.77 2.64
N ARG A 69 14.90 -11.88 3.97
CA ARG A 69 16.00 -11.29 4.73
C ARG A 69 16.41 -12.21 5.85
N ASN A 70 17.72 -12.45 6.01
CA ASN A 70 18.27 -13.28 7.09
C ASN A 70 17.54 -14.63 7.24
N ASN A 71 17.24 -15.28 6.11
CA ASN A 71 16.51 -16.55 6.05
C ASN A 71 15.06 -16.52 6.56
N GLN A 72 14.46 -15.33 6.70
CA GLN A 72 13.05 -15.11 6.97
C GLN A 72 12.34 -14.64 5.70
N LEU A 73 11.22 -15.27 5.37
CA LEU A 73 10.41 -14.95 4.20
C LEU A 73 9.11 -14.29 4.66
N VAL A 74 8.93 -13.01 4.33
CA VAL A 74 7.70 -12.27 4.61
C VAL A 74 6.95 -12.06 3.30
N VAL A 75 5.68 -12.43 3.26
CA VAL A 75 4.80 -12.26 2.10
C VAL A 75 3.67 -11.31 2.46
N ALA A 76 3.46 -10.28 1.64
CA ALA A 76 2.35 -9.35 1.78
C ALA A 76 1.48 -9.35 0.51
N ASN A 77 0.17 -9.48 0.64
CA ASN A 77 -0.73 -9.46 -0.52
C ASN A 77 -1.90 -8.46 -0.37
N ALA A 78 -2.16 -7.71 -1.43
CA ALA A 78 -3.29 -6.81 -1.59
C ALA A 78 -3.88 -6.99 -2.99
N GLY A 79 -4.90 -7.84 -3.09
CA GLY A 79 -5.55 -8.19 -4.35
C GLY A 79 -5.67 -9.70 -4.53
N ASP A 80 -5.89 -10.12 -5.77
CA ASP A 80 -6.09 -11.52 -6.14
C ASP A 80 -4.91 -12.16 -6.86
N SER A 81 -3.75 -11.50 -6.84
CA SER A 81 -2.47 -12.17 -7.10
C SER A 81 -2.12 -13.14 -5.98
N ARG A 82 -1.21 -14.08 -6.23
CA ARG A 82 -0.90 -15.16 -5.30
C ARG A 82 0.59 -15.50 -5.23
N CYS A 83 1.07 -15.70 -4.01
CA CYS A 83 2.39 -16.26 -3.72
C CYS A 83 2.26 -17.71 -3.23
N VAL A 84 3.01 -18.61 -3.85
CA VAL A 84 3.10 -20.02 -3.51
C VAL A 84 4.57 -20.41 -3.49
N ILE A 85 4.99 -21.20 -2.49
CA ILE A 85 6.35 -21.75 -2.41
C ILE A 85 6.31 -23.27 -2.56
N SER A 86 7.34 -23.82 -3.21
CA SER A 86 7.58 -25.27 -3.23
C SER A 86 8.55 -25.66 -2.12
N ARG A 87 8.15 -26.61 -1.27
CA ARG A 87 9.03 -27.20 -0.25
C ARG A 87 8.94 -28.72 -0.35
N LYS A 88 10.07 -29.36 -0.66
CA LYS A 88 10.15 -30.82 -0.89
C LYS A 88 9.16 -31.33 -1.96
N GLY A 89 8.97 -30.56 -3.02
CA GLY A 89 8.07 -30.92 -4.12
C GLY A 89 6.57 -30.70 -3.84
N GLN A 90 6.21 -30.16 -2.67
CA GLN A 90 4.83 -29.82 -2.33
C GLN A 90 4.62 -28.31 -2.35
N ALA A 91 3.47 -27.87 -2.83
CA ALA A 91 3.09 -26.45 -2.89
C ALA A 91 2.46 -25.98 -1.57
N TYR A 92 2.92 -24.85 -1.07
CA TYR A 92 2.40 -24.19 0.13
C TYR A 92 1.97 -22.76 -0.22
N ASN A 93 0.72 -22.42 0.08
CA ASN A 93 0.23 -21.06 -0.10
C ASN A 93 0.85 -20.13 0.94
N LEU A 94 1.41 -19.01 0.49
CA LEU A 94 1.97 -17.99 1.36
C LEU A 94 1.10 -16.73 1.44
N SER A 95 0.15 -16.56 0.53
CA SER A 95 -0.81 -15.45 0.54
C SER A 95 -2.26 -15.94 0.38
N ARG A 96 -3.22 -15.08 0.71
CA ARG A 96 -4.64 -15.30 0.44
C ARG A 96 -5.16 -14.30 -0.59
N ASP A 97 -5.85 -14.80 -1.61
CA ASP A 97 -6.47 -13.93 -2.61
C ASP A 97 -7.65 -13.17 -2.01
N HIS A 98 -7.76 -11.87 -2.31
CA HIS A 98 -8.79 -11.00 -1.78
C HIS A 98 -9.95 -10.84 -2.77
N LYS A 99 -11.00 -11.63 -2.58
CA LYS A 99 -12.24 -11.57 -3.37
C LYS A 99 -13.37 -10.90 -2.59
N PRO A 100 -14.27 -10.11 -3.25
CA PRO A 100 -15.38 -9.44 -2.57
C PRO A 100 -16.26 -10.38 -1.74
N ASP A 101 -16.47 -11.61 -2.19
CA ASP A 101 -17.35 -12.58 -1.52
C ASP A 101 -16.75 -13.22 -0.25
N LEU A 102 -15.48 -12.94 0.07
CA LEU A 102 -14.90 -13.37 1.34
C LEU A 102 -15.53 -12.59 2.49
N GLU A 103 -15.96 -13.29 3.54
CA GLU A 103 -16.70 -12.68 4.66
C GLU A 103 -16.06 -11.41 5.24
N ALA A 104 -14.74 -11.43 5.49
CA ALA A 104 -14.02 -10.25 6.00
C ALA A 104 -14.01 -9.06 5.02
N GLU A 105 -13.92 -9.33 3.72
CA GLU A 105 -13.92 -8.31 2.67
C GLU A 105 -15.34 -7.76 2.48
N LYS A 106 -16.33 -8.65 2.40
CA LYS A 106 -17.75 -8.33 2.32
C LYS A 106 -18.22 -7.47 3.49
N GLU A 107 -17.84 -7.84 4.71
CA GLU A 107 -18.16 -7.06 5.90
C GLU A 107 -17.59 -5.64 5.82
N ARG A 108 -16.33 -5.49 5.38
CA ARG A 108 -15.73 -4.16 5.18
C ARG A 108 -16.47 -3.37 4.11
N ILE A 109 -16.74 -3.97 2.95
CA ILE A 109 -17.44 -3.35 1.83
C ILE A 109 -18.80 -2.80 2.27
N LEU A 110 -19.60 -3.62 2.98
CA LEU A 110 -20.92 -3.24 3.47
C LEU A 110 -20.84 -2.13 4.55
N LYS A 111 -19.89 -2.25 5.50
CA LYS A 111 -19.66 -1.21 6.52
C LYS A 111 -19.18 0.12 5.92
N ALA A 112 -18.52 0.09 4.77
CA ALA A 112 -18.10 1.27 4.03
C ALA A 112 -19.23 1.95 3.24
N GLY A 113 -20.43 1.34 3.20
CA GLY A 113 -21.58 1.81 2.43
C GLY A 113 -21.62 1.30 0.99
N GLY A 114 -20.71 0.39 0.60
CA GLY A 114 -20.73 -0.29 -0.68
C GLY A 114 -21.64 -1.51 -0.69
N PHE A 115 -21.76 -2.15 -1.86
CA PHE A 115 -22.50 -3.40 -2.04
C PHE A 115 -21.75 -4.36 -2.95
N ILE A 116 -22.19 -5.61 -3.01
CA ILE A 116 -21.66 -6.62 -3.92
C ILE A 116 -22.77 -7.07 -4.85
N HIS A 117 -22.53 -7.01 -6.15
CA HIS A 117 -23.43 -7.52 -7.17
C HIS A 117 -22.64 -8.38 -8.17
N ALA A 118 -23.08 -9.63 -8.37
CA ALA A 118 -22.41 -10.60 -9.24
C ALA A 118 -20.89 -10.72 -8.99
N GLY A 119 -20.47 -10.78 -7.71
CA GLY A 119 -19.07 -10.89 -7.31
C GLY A 119 -18.24 -9.61 -7.52
N ARG A 120 -18.89 -8.46 -7.79
CA ARG A 120 -18.25 -7.16 -8.01
C ARG A 120 -18.66 -6.13 -6.98
N VAL A 121 -17.68 -5.40 -6.45
CA VAL A 121 -17.86 -4.23 -5.59
C VAL A 121 -18.57 -3.13 -6.37
N ASN A 122 -19.69 -2.66 -5.83
CA ASN A 122 -20.60 -1.69 -6.43
C ASN A 122 -20.99 -2.05 -7.89
N GLY A 123 -21.00 -3.35 -8.22
CA GLY A 123 -21.26 -3.84 -9.58
C GLY A 123 -20.13 -3.60 -10.60
N SER A 124 -19.03 -2.95 -10.22
CA SER A 124 -17.95 -2.55 -11.14
C SER A 124 -16.70 -3.42 -10.98
N LEU A 125 -16.07 -3.40 -9.80
CA LEU A 125 -14.73 -3.96 -9.59
C LEU A 125 -14.80 -5.37 -8.99
N ASN A 126 -14.13 -6.36 -9.60
CA ASN A 126 -14.07 -7.74 -9.10
C ASN A 126 -12.95 -7.99 -8.07
N LEU A 127 -12.30 -6.92 -7.60
CA LEU A 127 -11.28 -6.92 -6.56
C LEU A 127 -11.82 -6.27 -5.29
N SER A 128 -11.36 -6.77 -4.14
CA SER A 128 -11.64 -6.15 -2.85
C SER A 128 -10.45 -5.38 -2.28
N ARG A 129 -9.23 -5.66 -2.78
CA ARG A 129 -8.02 -4.93 -2.39
C ARG A 129 -7.17 -4.59 -3.60
N ALA A 130 -6.61 -3.39 -3.61
CA ALA A 130 -5.76 -2.87 -4.66
C ALA A 130 -5.06 -1.58 -4.22
N ILE A 131 -3.92 -1.27 -4.83
CA ILE A 131 -3.30 0.06 -4.83
C ILE A 131 -3.92 0.85 -5.98
N GLY A 132 -4.22 2.15 -5.80
CA GLY A 132 -4.98 2.94 -6.78
C GLY A 132 -6.49 2.85 -6.53
N ASP A 133 -7.31 2.77 -7.57
CA ASP A 133 -8.78 2.63 -7.49
C ASP A 133 -9.42 3.67 -6.55
N MET A 134 -9.00 4.92 -6.70
CA MET A 134 -9.27 5.97 -5.72
C MET A 134 -10.76 6.33 -5.63
N GLU A 135 -11.54 6.04 -6.67
CA GLU A 135 -13.01 6.19 -6.68
C GLU A 135 -13.71 5.34 -5.60
N PHE A 136 -13.10 4.22 -5.18
CA PHE A 136 -13.64 3.34 -4.13
C PHE A 136 -13.14 3.70 -2.72
N LYS A 137 -12.38 4.80 -2.59
CA LYS A 137 -11.65 5.20 -1.37
C LYS A 137 -11.95 6.63 -0.91
N GLN A 138 -13.09 7.18 -1.34
CA GLN A 138 -13.50 8.57 -1.10
C GLN A 138 -14.29 8.78 0.20
N ASN A 139 -14.49 7.76 1.04
CA ASN A 139 -15.26 7.94 2.26
C ASN A 139 -14.42 8.69 3.30
N LYS A 140 -14.65 10.01 3.42
CA LYS A 140 -13.93 10.92 4.34
C LYS A 140 -14.08 10.58 5.82
N LEU A 141 -15.08 9.78 6.20
CA LEU A 141 -15.34 9.38 7.59
C LEU A 141 -14.61 8.09 7.99
N LEU A 142 -14.04 7.37 7.03
CA LEU A 142 -13.38 6.10 7.27
C LEU A 142 -11.86 6.24 7.11
N PRO A 143 -11.08 5.55 7.94
CA PRO A 143 -9.65 5.43 7.68
C PRO A 143 -9.45 4.60 6.41
N ALA A 144 -8.28 4.75 5.81
CA ALA A 144 -8.02 4.25 4.47
C ALA A 144 -8.04 2.71 4.34
N GLU A 145 -7.79 1.98 5.43
CA GLU A 145 -7.92 0.52 5.47
C GLU A 145 -9.38 0.02 5.52
N LYS A 146 -10.32 0.90 5.90
CA LYS A 146 -11.77 0.60 6.02
C LYS A 146 -12.61 1.08 4.84
N GLN A 147 -11.97 1.55 3.77
CA GLN A 147 -12.64 1.91 2.52
C GLN A 147 -13.24 0.67 1.83
N THR A 148 -14.13 0.87 0.85
CA THR A 148 -14.78 -0.21 0.11
C THR A 148 -13.75 -1.13 -0.55
N VAL A 149 -12.77 -0.53 -1.23
CA VAL A 149 -11.55 -1.22 -1.69
C VAL A 149 -10.40 -0.78 -0.79
N SER A 150 -9.62 -1.73 -0.25
CA SER A 150 -8.52 -1.42 0.65
C SER A 150 -7.16 -1.60 -0.01
N ALA A 151 -6.18 -0.75 0.31
CA ALA A 151 -4.78 -0.98 -0.07
C ALA A 151 -3.99 -1.72 1.02
N ASN A 152 -4.63 -2.05 2.14
CA ASN A 152 -3.98 -2.70 3.27
C ASN A 152 -3.69 -4.18 2.95
N PRO A 153 -2.43 -4.64 2.97
CA PRO A 153 -2.13 -6.03 2.68
C PRO A 153 -2.42 -6.95 3.88
N ASP A 154 -2.65 -8.24 3.62
CA ASP A 154 -2.37 -9.28 4.63
C ASP A 154 -0.86 -9.55 4.66
N ILE A 155 -0.32 -9.98 5.80
CA ILE A 155 1.12 -10.28 5.96
C ILE A 155 1.27 -11.67 6.57
N ASN A 156 2.13 -12.48 5.96
CA ASN A 156 2.52 -13.82 6.40
C ASN A 156 4.05 -13.88 6.55
N THR A 157 4.56 -14.59 7.56
CA THR A 157 5.99 -14.64 7.95
C THR A 157 6.48 -16.05 8.19
#